data_AF-A0A2A5SE00-F1
#
_entry.id   AF-A0A2A5SE00-F1
#
_cell.length_a   1.000
_cell.length_b   1.000
_cell.length_c   1.000
_cell.angle_alpha   90.00
_cell.angle_beta   90.00
_cell.angle_gamma   90.00
#
_symmetry.space_group_name_H-M   'P 1'
#
loop_
_entity.id
_entity.type
_entity.pdbx_description
1 polymer ?
#
loop_
_entity_poly.entity_id
_entity_poly.type
_entity_poly.pdbx_seq_one_letter_code
_entity_poly.pdbx_strand_id
1 'polypeptide(L)'
;MASEAAWIDISNYNVHKGTTVQALQHILGVTKEETISFGDGLNDIELLEAAGCSFAVNNAFDIVKEKADFITKSNEESGVLQTIEKLLILQK
;
A
#
# COMPACT_ATOMS: atom_id res chain seq x y z
N MET A 1 -0.47 -12.08 -6.11
CA MET A 1 -1.66 -11.50 -6.73
C MET A 1 -1.15 -10.47 -7.70
N ALA A 2 -0.97 -10.89 -8.95
CA ALA A 2 -0.28 -10.13 -9.98
C ALA A 2 -1.32 -9.51 -10.93
N SER A 3 -1.05 -8.26 -11.27
CA SER A 3 -1.85 -7.25 -11.94
C SER A 3 -1.95 -7.42 -13.47
N GLU A 4 -2.70 -6.47 -14.07
CA GLU A 4 -2.77 -6.09 -15.49
C GLU A 4 -3.69 -6.88 -16.43
N ALA A 5 -4.10 -6.18 -17.50
CA ALA A 5 -5.34 -6.25 -18.29
C ALA A 5 -5.82 -7.62 -18.83
N ALA A 6 -5.05 -8.70 -18.62
CA ALA A 6 -5.35 -10.04 -19.08
C ALA A 6 -5.27 -11.12 -17.96
N TRP A 7 -5.29 -10.72 -16.69
CA TRP A 7 -5.22 -11.63 -15.56
C TRP A 7 -6.43 -11.48 -14.63
N ILE A 8 -6.99 -12.62 -14.21
CA ILE A 8 -8.01 -12.70 -13.18
C ILE A 8 -7.37 -13.27 -11.92
N ASP A 9 -7.34 -12.48 -10.84
CA ASP A 9 -6.97 -12.97 -9.52
C ASP A 9 -8.21 -13.63 -8.88
N ILE A 10 -8.09 -14.92 -8.52
CA ILE A 10 -9.12 -15.65 -7.78
C ILE A 10 -8.56 -15.95 -6.38
N SER A 11 -9.19 -15.40 -5.36
CA SER A 11 -8.90 -15.71 -3.96
C SER A 11 -10.15 -16.19 -3.22
N ASN A 12 -9.92 -16.76 -2.04
CA ASN A 12 -11.02 -17.05 -1.13
C ASN A 12 -11.71 -15.74 -0.73
N TYR A 13 -13.04 -15.77 -0.58
CA TYR A 13 -13.89 -14.56 -0.46
C TYR A 13 -13.41 -13.55 0.61
N ASN A 14 -12.80 -14.04 1.69
CA ASN A 14 -12.32 -13.23 2.81
C ASN A 14 -10.79 -13.04 2.84
N VAL A 15 -10.07 -13.32 1.75
CA VAL A 15 -8.60 -13.22 1.70
C VAL A 15 -8.17 -12.23 0.63
N HIS A 16 -7.66 -11.10 1.08
CA HIS A 16 -7.05 -10.04 0.27
C HIS A 16 -5.86 -9.40 1.00
N LYS A 17 -5.10 -8.52 0.33
CA LYS A 17 -3.86 -7.93 0.89
C LYS A 17 -4.09 -7.22 2.23
N GLY A 18 -5.21 -6.50 2.38
CA GLY A 18 -5.61 -5.86 3.64
C GLY A 18 -5.73 -6.83 4.83
N THR A 19 -6.41 -7.97 4.67
CA THR A 19 -6.50 -9.00 5.73
C THR A 19 -5.14 -9.60 6.10
N THR A 20 -4.21 -9.67 5.13
CA THR A 20 -2.85 -10.16 5.39
C THR A 20 -2.06 -9.18 6.25
N VAL A 21 -2.17 -7.88 5.97
CA VAL A 21 -1.52 -6.84 6.78
C VAL A 21 -2.09 -6.78 8.18
N GLN A 22 -3.41 -6.91 8.36
CA GLN A 22 -4.02 -6.98 9.69
C GLN A 22 -3.52 -8.17 10.51
N ALA A 23 -3.34 -9.33 9.87
CA ALA A 23 -2.74 -10.49 10.52
C ALA A 23 -1.28 -10.23 10.93
N LEU A 24 -0.49 -9.57 10.08
CA LEU A 24 0.89 -9.18 10.40
C LEU A 24 0.97 -8.17 11.54
N GLN A 25 0.10 -7.15 11.52
CA GLN A 25 -0.04 -6.17 12.60
C GLN A 25 -0.25 -6.86 13.95
N HIS A 26 -1.18 -7.84 13.99
CA HIS A 26 -1.44 -8.63 15.19
C HIS A 26 -0.23 -9.49 15.62
N ILE A 27 0.45 -10.15 14.69
CA ILE A 27 1.63 -10.98 14.99
C ILE A 27 2.79 -10.15 15.53
N LEU A 28 3.00 -8.95 14.97
CA LEU A 28 4.10 -8.06 15.32
C LEU A 28 3.78 -7.15 16.51
N GLY A 29 2.51 -7.10 16.96
CA GLY A 29 2.06 -6.23 18.03
C GLY A 29 2.09 -4.74 17.67
N VAL A 30 1.92 -4.41 16.38
CA VAL A 30 1.88 -3.03 15.88
C VAL A 30 0.45 -2.65 15.47
N THR A 31 0.11 -1.38 15.65
CA THR A 31 -1.21 -0.84 15.30
C THR A 31 -1.30 -0.45 13.83
N LYS A 32 -2.53 -0.16 13.38
CA LYS A 32 -2.78 0.45 12.07
C LYS A 32 -2.03 1.77 11.94
N GLU A 33 -2.08 2.59 12.98
CA GLU A 33 -1.47 3.93 13.06
C GLU A 33 0.06 3.88 12.97
N GLU A 34 0.67 2.77 13.37
CA GLU A 34 2.10 2.49 13.25
C GLU A 34 2.48 1.83 11.90
N THR A 35 1.52 1.67 10.99
CA THR A 35 1.72 1.01 9.69
C THR A 35 1.65 2.02 8.56
N ILE A 36 2.65 1.95 7.67
CA ILE A 36 2.66 2.67 6.39
C ILE A 36 2.59 1.67 5.24
N SER A 37 1.73 1.91 4.26
CA SER A 37 1.61 1.06 3.06
C SER A 37 1.82 1.84 1.76
N PHE A 38 2.23 1.12 0.73
CA PHE A 38 2.47 1.62 -0.63
C PHE A 38 1.74 0.72 -1.63
N GLY A 39 1.09 1.29 -2.63
CA GLY A 39 0.32 0.52 -3.62
C GLY A 39 0.25 1.17 -4.99
N ASP A 40 -0.08 0.36 -5.99
CA ASP A 40 -0.16 0.77 -7.39
C ASP A 40 -1.37 0.16 -8.13
N GLY A 41 -1.78 -1.04 -7.72
CA GLY A 41 -2.83 -1.83 -8.34
C GLY A 41 -4.17 -1.82 -7.60
N LEU A 42 -5.23 -2.26 -8.28
CA LEU A 42 -6.58 -2.37 -7.68
C LEU A 42 -6.60 -3.29 -6.45
N ASN A 43 -5.79 -4.34 -6.44
CA ASN A 43 -5.69 -5.26 -5.30
C ASN A 43 -4.93 -4.68 -4.10
N ASP A 44 -4.42 -3.45 -4.21
CA ASP A 44 -3.82 -2.71 -3.10
C ASP A 44 -4.80 -1.78 -2.38
N ILE A 45 -6.03 -1.59 -2.88
CA ILE A 45 -6.99 -0.66 -2.25
C ILE A 45 -7.23 -1.07 -0.78
N GLU A 46 -7.48 -2.34 -0.51
CA GLU A 46 -7.68 -2.82 0.86
C GLU A 46 -6.39 -2.83 1.67
N LEU A 47 -5.21 -2.85 1.03
CA LEU A 47 -3.91 -2.69 1.69
C LEU A 47 -3.70 -1.23 2.14
N LEU A 48 -4.06 -0.26 1.29
CA LEU A 48 -3.97 1.16 1.60
C LEU A 48 -4.90 1.52 2.76
N GLU A 49 -6.15 1.06 2.70
CA GLU A 49 -7.14 1.31 3.75
C GLU A 49 -6.79 0.63 5.10
N ALA A 50 -5.96 -0.42 5.09
CA ALA A 50 -5.52 -1.15 6.29
C ALA A 50 -4.33 -0.50 7.03
N ALA A 51 -3.70 0.52 6.45
CA ALA A 51 -2.60 1.27 7.07
C ALA A 51 -3.09 2.62 7.62
N GLY A 52 -2.40 3.16 8.62
CA GLY A 52 -2.69 4.47 9.19
C GLY A 52 -2.21 5.63 8.33
N CYS A 53 -1.27 5.35 7.42
CA CYS A 53 -0.80 6.27 6.40
C CYS A 53 -0.45 5.48 5.13
N SER A 54 -0.90 5.95 3.99
CA SER A 54 -0.84 5.19 2.74
C SER A 54 -0.37 6.05 1.57
N PHE A 55 0.36 5.43 0.64
CA PHE A 55 0.93 6.10 -0.53
C PHE A 55 0.60 5.34 -1.81
N ALA A 56 0.06 6.03 -2.82
CA ALA A 56 0.04 5.54 -4.18
C ALA A 56 1.30 6.01 -4.92
N VAL A 57 1.92 5.15 -5.74
CA VAL A 57 2.98 5.60 -6.66
C VAL A 57 2.39 6.37 -7.84
N ASN A 58 3.14 7.31 -8.42
CA ASN A 58 2.60 8.24 -9.41
C ASN A 58 2.04 7.57 -10.69
N ASN A 59 2.49 6.37 -11.02
CA ASN A 59 2.01 5.58 -12.15
C ASN A 59 0.93 4.55 -11.76
N ALA A 60 0.42 4.59 -10.53
CA ALA A 60 -0.73 3.80 -10.09
C ALA A 60 -2.02 4.15 -10.86
N PHE A 61 -3.00 3.25 -10.83
CA PHE A 61 -4.34 3.53 -11.32
C PHE A 61 -4.98 4.72 -10.58
N ASP A 62 -5.78 5.53 -11.27
CA ASP A 62 -6.37 6.74 -10.69
C ASP A 62 -7.23 6.43 -9.45
N ILE A 63 -8.01 5.35 -9.48
CA ILE A 63 -8.79 4.91 -8.31
C ILE A 63 -7.92 4.52 -7.11
N VAL A 64 -6.69 4.05 -7.34
CA VAL A 64 -5.74 3.72 -6.26
C VAL A 64 -5.17 5.00 -5.65
N LYS A 65 -4.87 6.00 -6.48
CA LYS A 65 -4.43 7.34 -6.03
C LYS A 65 -5.50 8.06 -5.23
N GLU A 66 -6.77 7.96 -5.64
CA GLU A 66 -7.90 8.52 -4.90
C GLU A 66 -8.09 7.90 -3.51
N LYS A 67 -7.62 6.66 -3.33
CA LYS A 67 -7.76 5.89 -2.09
C LYS A 67 -6.57 6.03 -1.14
N ALA A 68 -5.43 6.49 -1.62
CA ALA A 68 -4.25 6.73 -0.80
C ALA A 68 -4.30 8.10 -0.12
N ASP A 69 -3.66 8.23 1.04
CA ASP A 69 -3.53 9.52 1.74
C ASP A 69 -2.59 10.47 0.98
N PHE A 70 -1.58 9.92 0.31
CA PHE A 70 -0.57 10.67 -0.42
C PHE A 70 -0.19 9.98 -1.73
N ILE A 71 0.39 10.76 -2.64
CA ILE A 71 0.98 10.26 -3.87
C ILE A 71 2.50 10.47 -3.80
N THR A 72 3.27 9.41 -4.00
CA THR A 72 4.74 9.48 -4.16
C THR A 72 5.13 9.40 -5.65
N LYS A 73 6.41 9.55 -5.95
CA LYS A 73 6.96 9.41 -7.31
C LYS A 73 6.68 8.01 -7.89
N SER A 74 6.92 7.82 -9.19
CA SER A 74 6.73 6.50 -9.79
C SER A 74 7.75 5.48 -9.28
N ASN A 75 7.51 4.20 -9.55
CA ASN A 75 8.48 3.13 -9.28
C ASN A 75 9.79 3.32 -10.06
N GLU A 76 9.75 3.83 -11.30
CA GLU A 76 10.94 4.13 -12.12
C GLU A 76 11.79 5.24 -11.50
N GLU A 77 11.16 6.11 -10.70
CA GLU A 77 11.82 7.16 -9.96
C GLU A 77 12.18 6.74 -8.53
N SER A 78 12.01 5.47 -8.14
CA SER A 78 12.25 5.00 -6.76
C SER A 78 11.40 5.75 -5.71
N GLY A 79 10.14 6.03 -6.02
CA GLY A 79 9.26 6.83 -5.14
C GLY A 79 9.10 6.28 -3.73
N VAL A 80 8.96 4.96 -3.58
CA VAL A 80 8.86 4.30 -2.27
C VAL A 80 10.09 4.59 -1.40
N LEU A 81 11.29 4.36 -1.95
CA LEU A 81 12.55 4.57 -1.23
C LEU A 81 12.70 6.03 -0.79
N GLN A 82 12.46 6.97 -1.71
CA GLN A 82 12.55 8.41 -1.40
C GLN A 82 11.56 8.83 -0.30
N THR A 83 10.36 8.25 -0.27
CA THR A 83 9.40 8.53 0.81
C THR A 83 9.91 8.00 2.14
N ILE A 84 10.40 6.76 2.19
CA ILE A 84 10.92 6.15 3.43
C ILE A 84 12.09 6.98 3.97
N GLU A 85 13.05 7.36 3.11
CA GLU A 85 14.19 8.20 3.52
C GLU A 85 13.74 9.53 4.15
N LYS A 86 12.75 10.20 3.53
CA LYS A 86 12.20 11.44 4.07
C LYS A 86 11.54 11.24 5.43
N LEU A 87 10.77 10.16 5.61
CA LEU A 87 10.09 9.87 6.86
C LEU A 87 11.10 9.58 7.99
N LEU A 88 12.16 8.82 7.70
CA LEU A 88 13.21 8.53 8.66
C LEU A 88 13.97 9.79 9.10
N ILE A 89 14.18 10.75 8.19
CA ILE A 89 14.82 12.04 8.53
C ILE A 89 13.93 12.89 9.47
N LEU A 90 12.61 12.77 9.35
CA LEU A 90 11.64 13.52 10.15
C LEU A 90 11.37 12.89 11.52
N GLN A 91 11.65 11.60 11.70
CA GLN A 91 11.62 10.92 13.00
C GLN A 91 12.87 11.30 13.82
N LYS A 92 12.82 12.46 14.49
CA LYS A 92 13.80 12.88 15.49
C LYS A 92 13.23 12.84 16.89
#